data_AF-A0A8J4SRK6-F1
#
_entry.id   AF-A0A8J4SRK6-F1
#
_cell.length_a   1.000
_cell.length_b   1.000
_cell.length_c   1.000
_cell.angle_alpha   90.00
_cell.angle_beta   90.00
_cell.angle_gamma   90.00
#
_symmetry.space_group_name_H-M   'P 1'
#
loop_
_entity.id
_entity.type
_entity.pdbx_description
1 polymer ?
#
loop_
_entity_poly.entity_id
_entity_poly.type
_entity_poly.pdbx_seq_one_letter_code
_entity_poly.pdbx_strand_id
1 'polypeptide(L)'
;MQAAICSPAYKVRDFNVTEVCPYAITLYWDREDSGDQATPVTTENDEVTVEGKETSIEVFPFLHPIPSSRRLFFNRRGPFTLEARYSHMDELPNQNNVIGIFKIANIPSKTGEVRKVRVKVRVNSHGIFAVSQAEVAEEYEKEVEMEVPETTPKVATENGKDPNLDKAMDVETPSNGDVSMDTAPNNSATATEQQVNTVPNPDKKTTPKKTLVKKKAIRYKDLTVDASIMQFSVKQLNEFCEVEGKLSEQDELEHRRTHAKNSVEEYVYEMRNKLRDTLNKFATPSEHTNLLKALDDTEDWLYGEGEDLHRQAYADRLDQIRTLGNSIELRAKEQTDRTSAVKRFEQSVVHIRKVLDSVAANQETYNHLTPEQLTQLQTSLTQHETWLHEQLRAQDSRPLTEDPVLKTADIMSKMQAMEAVCHPIINTPKPVVPPPPTQPAATVEVNNNSSENCPVDDSVTKKGKPTKAGKVQNKSENMDVD
;
A
#
# COMPACT_ATOMS: atom_id res chain seq x y z
N MET A 1 14.80 4.08 -4.23
CA MET A 1 13.88 4.98 -4.96
C MET A 1 13.20 4.26 -6.12
N GLN A 2 13.93 3.79 -7.15
CA GLN A 2 13.34 3.17 -8.35
C GLN A 2 12.30 2.07 -8.07
N ALA A 3 12.56 1.16 -7.14
CA ALA A 3 11.60 0.11 -6.75
C ALA A 3 10.25 0.65 -6.23
N ALA A 4 10.22 1.86 -5.65
CA ALA A 4 8.99 2.53 -5.24
C ALA A 4 8.29 3.28 -6.40
N ILE A 5 9.03 3.71 -7.43
CA ILE A 5 8.46 4.21 -8.70
C ILE A 5 7.76 3.06 -9.45
N CYS A 6 8.35 1.86 -9.41
CA CYS A 6 7.79 0.65 -10.05
C CYS A 6 6.69 -0.05 -9.25
N SER A 7 6.38 0.40 -8.02
CA SER A 7 5.40 -0.26 -7.15
C SER A 7 4.04 0.46 -7.18
N PRO A 8 2.94 -0.22 -7.51
CA PRO A 8 1.60 0.40 -7.55
C PRO A 8 1.10 0.82 -6.15
N ALA A 9 1.74 0.37 -5.07
CA ALA A 9 1.36 0.70 -3.70
C ALA A 9 1.89 2.05 -3.21
N TYR A 10 2.82 2.70 -3.92
CA TYR A 10 3.47 3.94 -3.47
C TYR A 10 3.34 5.07 -4.48
N LYS A 11 2.76 6.20 -4.07
CA LYS A 11 2.88 7.46 -4.83
C LYS A 11 4.08 8.26 -4.35
N VAL A 12 5.15 8.24 -5.14
CA VAL A 12 6.35 9.07 -4.96
C VAL A 12 6.23 10.38 -5.75
N ARG A 13 7.21 11.29 -5.60
CA ARG A 13 7.31 12.47 -6.47
C ARG A 13 7.87 12.05 -7.82
N ASP A 14 7.46 12.74 -8.88
CA ASP A 14 7.94 12.51 -10.23
C ASP A 14 9.45 12.75 -10.31
N PHE A 15 10.18 11.75 -10.82
CA PHE A 15 11.63 11.76 -10.93
C PHE A 15 12.02 10.89 -12.12
N ASN A 16 12.75 11.46 -13.07
CA ASN A 16 13.16 10.77 -14.29
C ASN A 16 14.68 10.51 -14.26
N VAL A 17 15.08 9.32 -14.72
CA VAL A 17 16.48 8.93 -14.89
C VAL A 17 16.64 8.47 -16.33
N THR A 18 17.36 9.27 -17.12
CA THR A 18 17.75 8.90 -18.48
C THR A 18 19.11 8.23 -18.42
N GLU A 19 19.15 6.94 -18.73
CA GLU A 19 20.39 6.19 -18.93
C GLU A 19 20.77 6.17 -20.43
N VAL A 20 21.90 5.56 -20.76
CA VAL A 20 22.39 5.43 -22.16
C VAL A 20 22.68 3.99 -22.55
N CYS A 21 22.52 3.67 -23.84
CA CYS A 21 22.98 2.41 -24.43
C CYS A 21 24.50 2.52 -24.70
N PRO A 22 25.37 1.79 -23.97
CA PRO A 22 26.82 2.04 -24.02
C PRO A 22 27.51 1.55 -25.29
N TYR A 23 26.82 0.75 -26.12
CA TYR A 23 27.32 0.25 -27.41
C TYR A 23 26.25 0.44 -28.47
N ALA A 24 26.66 0.77 -29.69
CA ALA A 24 25.75 0.92 -30.82
C ALA A 24 25.17 -0.44 -31.24
N ILE A 25 23.90 -0.48 -31.65
CA ILE A 25 23.16 -1.69 -32.04
C ILE A 25 22.69 -1.58 -33.49
N THR A 26 23.09 -2.55 -34.31
CA THR A 26 22.69 -2.73 -35.70
C THR A 26 21.87 -4.01 -35.87
N LEU A 27 20.79 -3.91 -36.64
CA LEU A 27 20.01 -5.07 -37.09
C LEU A 27 20.47 -5.52 -38.48
N TYR A 28 20.43 -6.82 -38.72
CA TYR A 28 20.73 -7.49 -40.00
C TYR A 28 19.55 -8.38 -40.42
N TRP A 29 19.35 -8.59 -41.73
CA TRP A 29 18.27 -9.45 -42.25
C TRP A 29 18.55 -10.05 -43.64
N ASP A 30 17.87 -11.16 -43.95
CA ASP A 30 17.94 -11.81 -45.27
C ASP A 30 17.30 -10.96 -46.38
N ARG A 31 17.84 -11.04 -47.60
CA ARG A 31 17.35 -10.32 -48.79
C ARG A 31 16.37 -11.18 -49.60
N GLU A 32 15.32 -10.56 -50.14
CA GLU A 32 14.46 -11.16 -51.18
C GLU A 32 14.79 -10.51 -52.54
N ASP A 33 14.81 -11.27 -53.64
CA ASP A 33 15.25 -10.77 -54.96
C ASP A 33 14.25 -9.85 -55.68
N SER A 34 13.01 -9.75 -55.20
CA SER A 34 11.97 -8.95 -55.86
C SER A 34 12.03 -7.47 -55.51
N GLY A 35 13.13 -6.82 -55.91
CA GLY A 35 13.35 -5.37 -55.97
C GLY A 35 12.53 -4.50 -55.02
N ASP A 36 13.06 -4.25 -53.82
CA ASP A 36 12.48 -3.30 -52.86
C ASP A 36 12.31 -1.90 -53.46
N GLN A 37 11.06 -1.51 -53.73
CA GLN A 37 10.66 -0.11 -53.78
C GLN A 37 9.96 0.27 -52.48
N ALA A 38 10.70 0.96 -51.61
CA ALA A 38 10.12 1.73 -50.52
C ALA A 38 9.88 3.17 -51.01
N THR A 39 8.63 3.62 -51.03
CA THR A 39 8.28 5.00 -51.39
C THR A 39 8.23 5.89 -50.13
N PRO A 40 8.85 7.09 -50.15
CA PRO A 40 8.97 7.95 -48.98
C PRO A 40 7.71 8.79 -48.73
N VAL A 41 7.41 9.03 -47.44
CA VAL A 41 6.66 10.21 -46.96
C VAL A 41 7.28 10.62 -45.63
N THR A 42 7.76 11.85 -45.53
CA THR A 42 8.35 12.41 -44.30
C THR A 42 7.29 13.09 -43.44
N THR A 43 7.23 12.72 -42.16
CA THR A 43 6.78 13.58 -41.06
C THR A 43 7.66 13.29 -39.85
N GLU A 44 7.93 14.31 -39.05
CA GLU A 44 8.91 14.25 -37.95
C GLU A 44 8.49 13.26 -36.84
N ASN A 45 9.48 12.62 -36.20
CA ASN A 45 9.49 11.67 -35.07
C ASN A 45 9.83 10.19 -35.39
N ASP A 46 11.13 9.89 -35.45
CA ASP A 46 11.77 8.58 -35.22
C ASP A 46 11.28 7.35 -36.06
N GLU A 47 10.95 7.58 -37.34
CA GLU A 47 10.94 6.53 -38.36
C GLU A 47 12.21 6.63 -39.23
N VAL A 48 12.94 5.51 -39.40
CA VAL A 48 14.18 5.47 -40.20
C VAL A 48 13.95 4.64 -41.47
N THR A 49 14.14 5.27 -42.62
CA THR A 49 13.96 4.67 -43.94
C THR A 49 15.19 3.83 -44.33
N VAL A 50 14.98 2.59 -44.76
CA VAL A 50 16.03 1.75 -45.37
C VAL A 50 16.15 2.10 -46.86
N GLU A 51 17.05 3.00 -47.21
CA GLU A 51 17.29 3.41 -48.60
C GLU A 51 18.28 2.49 -49.34
N GLY A 52 17.81 1.28 -49.70
CA GLY A 52 18.32 0.51 -50.83
C GLY A 52 19.54 -0.39 -50.59
N LYS A 53 19.42 -1.63 -51.09
CA LYS A 53 20.46 -2.69 -51.19
C LYS A 53 21.10 -3.21 -49.90
N GLU A 54 21.22 -2.40 -48.85
CA GLU A 54 21.84 -2.82 -47.58
C GLU A 54 20.90 -3.72 -46.76
N THR A 55 21.47 -4.80 -46.25
CA THR A 55 20.79 -5.83 -45.43
C THR A 55 20.93 -5.55 -43.94
N SER A 56 21.13 -4.27 -43.57
CA SER A 56 21.44 -3.84 -42.22
C SER A 56 21.03 -2.40 -41.93
N ILE A 57 20.77 -2.06 -40.67
CA ILE A 57 20.51 -0.68 -40.21
C ILE A 57 20.90 -0.48 -38.74
N GLU A 58 21.58 0.63 -38.42
CA GLU A 58 21.83 1.01 -37.03
C GLU A 58 20.55 1.56 -36.38
N VAL A 59 20.07 0.86 -35.35
CA VAL A 59 18.81 1.18 -34.67
C VAL A 59 19.00 1.96 -33.37
N PHE A 60 20.15 1.86 -32.72
CA PHE A 60 20.48 2.64 -31.54
C PHE A 60 21.98 2.98 -31.57
N PRO A 61 22.39 4.23 -31.82
CA PRO A 61 23.79 4.63 -31.85
C PRO A 61 24.52 4.50 -30.50
N PHE A 62 25.83 4.71 -30.52
CA PHE A 62 26.67 4.78 -29.31
C PHE A 62 26.16 5.89 -28.37
N LEU A 63 26.01 5.55 -27.08
CA LEU A 63 25.43 6.40 -26.02
C LEU A 63 23.99 6.88 -26.29
N HIS A 64 23.22 6.18 -27.13
CA HIS A 64 21.83 6.55 -27.40
C HIS A 64 20.96 6.47 -26.12
N PRO A 65 20.16 7.49 -25.76
CA PRO A 65 19.36 7.49 -24.53
C PRO A 65 18.37 6.32 -24.42
N ILE A 66 18.20 5.77 -23.22
CA ILE A 66 17.28 4.68 -22.91
C ILE A 66 16.32 5.05 -21.76
N PRO A 67 15.07 4.52 -21.76
CA PRO A 67 14.47 3.61 -22.74
C PRO A 67 14.09 4.31 -24.05
N SER A 68 14.35 3.66 -25.19
CA SER A 68 14.02 4.18 -26.52
C SER A 68 13.47 3.08 -27.44
N SER A 69 12.77 3.46 -28.51
CA SER A 69 12.12 2.51 -29.43
C SER A 69 11.99 3.07 -30.83
N ARG A 70 12.43 2.31 -31.84
CA ARG A 70 12.29 2.66 -33.26
C ARG A 70 11.33 1.73 -33.98
N ARG A 71 10.68 2.24 -35.03
CA ARG A 71 9.86 1.46 -35.96
C ARG A 71 10.60 1.27 -37.27
N LEU A 72 10.55 0.05 -37.80
CA LEU A 72 11.07 -0.33 -39.11
C LEU A 72 9.94 -0.94 -39.94
N PHE A 73 10.04 -0.80 -41.26
CA PHE A 73 9.10 -1.40 -42.20
C PHE A 73 9.82 -2.24 -43.23
N PHE A 74 9.40 -3.49 -43.39
CA PHE A 74 9.96 -4.45 -44.34
C PHE A 74 8.89 -4.87 -45.34
N ASN A 75 9.25 -5.00 -46.62
CA ASN A 75 8.39 -5.61 -47.63
C ASN A 75 8.79 -7.09 -47.76
N ARG A 76 7.86 -8.02 -47.48
CA ARG A 76 8.18 -9.46 -47.35
C ARG A 76 7.14 -10.36 -48.00
N ARG A 77 7.60 -11.49 -48.54
CA ARG A 77 6.73 -12.55 -49.11
C ARG A 77 6.41 -13.65 -48.10
N GLY A 78 7.31 -13.91 -47.15
CA GLY A 78 7.16 -14.93 -46.12
C GLY A 78 7.89 -14.60 -44.82
N PRO A 79 7.97 -15.57 -43.89
CA PRO A 79 8.74 -15.45 -42.65
C PRO A 79 10.20 -15.05 -42.89
N PHE A 80 10.75 -14.22 -42.02
CA PHE A 80 12.13 -13.73 -42.13
C PHE A 80 12.79 -13.57 -40.76
N THR A 81 14.11 -13.47 -40.76
CA THR A 81 14.92 -13.32 -39.55
C THR A 81 15.45 -11.90 -39.43
N LEU A 82 15.44 -11.37 -38.21
CA LEU A 82 16.23 -10.21 -37.80
C LEU A 82 17.32 -10.68 -36.83
N GLU A 83 18.57 -10.31 -37.07
CA GLU A 83 19.66 -10.54 -36.12
C GLU A 83 20.13 -9.20 -35.56
N ALA A 84 20.12 -9.06 -34.23
CA ALA A 84 20.63 -7.90 -33.53
C ALA A 84 22.08 -8.14 -33.13
N ARG A 85 22.96 -7.21 -33.54
CA ARG A 85 24.37 -7.20 -33.14
C ARG A 85 24.80 -5.82 -32.64
N TYR A 86 25.85 -5.79 -31.83
CA TYR A 86 26.59 -4.56 -31.59
C TYR A 86 27.37 -4.15 -32.86
N SER A 87 27.38 -2.85 -33.20
CA SER A 87 27.97 -2.34 -34.46
C SER A 87 29.49 -2.52 -34.53
N HIS A 88 30.19 -2.53 -33.39
CA HIS A 88 31.66 -2.58 -33.29
C HIS A 88 32.09 -3.73 -32.38
N MET A 89 32.61 -4.81 -32.97
CA MET A 89 32.99 -6.04 -32.25
C MET A 89 34.25 -5.83 -31.40
N ASP A 90 35.19 -5.01 -31.87
CA ASP A 90 36.49 -4.76 -31.22
C ASP A 90 36.38 -3.92 -29.93
N GLU A 91 35.24 -3.23 -29.73
CA GLU A 91 34.95 -2.44 -28.53
C GLU A 91 34.36 -3.28 -27.37
N LEU A 92 34.04 -4.55 -27.63
CA LEU A 92 33.34 -5.43 -26.69
C LEU A 92 34.33 -6.24 -25.83
N PRO A 93 34.23 -6.18 -24.48
CA PRO A 93 35.14 -6.92 -23.58
C PRO A 93 35.20 -8.44 -23.77
N ASN A 94 34.17 -9.03 -24.41
CA ASN A 94 34.07 -10.47 -24.68
C ASN A 94 34.12 -10.82 -26.19
N GLN A 95 34.26 -9.81 -27.08
CA GLN A 95 34.19 -9.93 -28.54
C GLN A 95 32.91 -10.61 -29.10
N ASN A 96 31.88 -10.89 -28.28
CA ASN A 96 30.62 -11.45 -28.77
C ASN A 96 29.67 -10.32 -29.16
N ASN A 97 29.61 -10.03 -30.46
CA ASN A 97 28.72 -8.99 -30.98
C ASN A 97 27.26 -9.41 -31.12
N VAL A 98 26.89 -10.70 -30.98
CA VAL A 98 25.49 -11.16 -31.19
C VAL A 98 24.65 -10.96 -29.93
N ILE A 99 23.61 -10.13 -30.04
CA ILE A 99 22.65 -9.82 -28.97
C ILE A 99 21.47 -10.81 -29.01
N GLY A 100 20.98 -11.14 -30.21
CA GLY A 100 19.82 -12.00 -30.37
C GLY A 100 19.37 -12.22 -31.81
N ILE A 101 18.71 -13.36 -32.04
CA ILE A 101 18.09 -13.72 -33.31
C ILE A 101 16.56 -13.75 -33.11
N PHE A 102 15.83 -12.98 -33.92
CA PHE A 102 14.39 -12.76 -33.82
C PHE A 102 13.72 -13.17 -35.13
N LYS A 103 13.00 -14.29 -35.11
CA LYS A 103 12.34 -14.87 -36.28
C LYS A 103 10.88 -14.43 -36.32
N ILE A 104 10.52 -13.67 -37.35
CA ILE A 104 9.17 -13.15 -37.56
C ILE A 104 8.40 -14.14 -38.43
N ALA A 105 7.40 -14.79 -37.84
CA ALA A 105 6.65 -15.89 -38.42
C ALA A 105 5.18 -15.51 -38.72
N ASN A 106 4.45 -16.45 -39.33
CA ASN A 106 3.00 -16.39 -39.55
C ASN A 106 2.50 -15.20 -40.39
N ILE A 107 3.34 -14.63 -41.26
CA ILE A 107 2.96 -13.60 -42.23
C ILE A 107 1.91 -14.16 -43.21
N PRO A 108 0.68 -13.64 -43.25
CA PRO A 108 -0.39 -14.14 -44.11
C PRO A 108 -0.22 -13.59 -45.54
N SER A 109 0.43 -14.38 -46.40
CA SER A 109 0.60 -14.03 -47.81
C SER A 109 0.02 -15.10 -48.74
N LYS A 110 -0.53 -14.67 -49.88
CA LYS A 110 -0.84 -15.55 -51.01
C LYS A 110 0.45 -15.77 -51.81
N THR A 111 0.59 -16.92 -52.47
CA THR A 111 1.80 -17.27 -53.23
C THR A 111 2.18 -16.18 -54.24
N GLY A 112 3.28 -15.45 -53.98
CA GLY A 112 3.74 -14.35 -54.82
C GLY A 112 3.28 -12.93 -54.43
N GLU A 113 2.51 -12.76 -53.36
CA GLU A 113 2.13 -11.44 -52.82
C GLU A 113 3.20 -10.91 -51.84
N VAL A 114 3.41 -9.59 -51.83
CA VAL A 114 4.32 -8.88 -50.91
C VAL A 114 3.48 -8.14 -49.87
N ARG A 115 3.85 -8.25 -48.60
CA ARG A 115 3.20 -7.58 -47.47
C ARG A 115 4.16 -6.61 -46.79
N LYS A 116 3.68 -5.40 -46.46
CA LYS A 116 4.41 -4.46 -45.59
C LYS A 116 4.27 -4.92 -44.14
N VAL A 117 5.40 -5.22 -43.50
CA VAL A 117 5.50 -5.66 -42.10
C VAL A 117 6.12 -4.53 -41.29
N ARG A 118 5.42 -4.08 -40.24
CA ARG A 118 5.94 -3.13 -39.24
C ARG A 118 6.60 -3.91 -38.12
N VAL A 119 7.80 -3.50 -37.71
CA VAL A 119 8.52 -4.08 -36.56
C VAL A 119 8.92 -2.94 -35.62
N LYS A 120 8.66 -3.11 -34.33
CA LYS A 120 8.98 -2.14 -33.28
C LYS A 120 10.06 -2.69 -32.38
N VAL A 121 11.28 -2.17 -32.50
CA VAL A 121 12.41 -2.56 -31.67
C VAL A 121 12.62 -1.56 -30.54
N ARG A 122 13.11 -2.04 -29.39
CA ARG A 122 13.22 -1.27 -28.15
C ARG A 122 14.46 -1.66 -27.38
N VAL A 123 15.13 -0.68 -26.79
CA VAL A 123 15.98 -0.89 -25.61
C VAL A 123 15.17 -0.42 -24.39
N ASN A 124 15.00 -1.28 -23.40
CA ASN A 124 14.20 -0.99 -22.21
C ASN A 124 15.02 -0.20 -21.15
N SER A 125 14.39 0.11 -20.03
CA SER A 125 15.00 0.84 -18.89
C SER A 125 16.08 0.05 -18.13
N HIS A 126 16.40 -1.17 -18.59
CA HIS A 126 17.45 -2.04 -18.04
C HIS A 126 18.57 -2.28 -19.09
N GLY A 127 18.58 -1.53 -20.19
CA GLY A 127 19.56 -1.70 -21.28
C GLY A 127 19.32 -2.92 -22.19
N ILE A 128 18.23 -3.68 -21.97
CA ILE A 128 17.96 -4.90 -22.73
C ILE A 128 17.26 -4.56 -24.04
N PHE A 129 17.84 -5.00 -25.16
CA PHE A 129 17.26 -4.92 -26.49
C PHE A 129 16.20 -6.02 -26.71
N ALA A 130 15.07 -5.67 -27.32
CA ALA A 130 14.06 -6.62 -27.76
C ALA A 130 13.29 -6.13 -29.00
N VAL A 131 12.86 -7.09 -29.84
CA VAL A 131 11.75 -6.87 -30.79
C VAL A 131 10.44 -6.88 -30.00
N SER A 132 9.92 -5.69 -29.68
CA SER A 132 8.77 -5.52 -28.79
C SER A 132 7.40 -5.75 -29.45
N GLN A 133 7.32 -5.66 -30.78
CA GLN A 133 6.12 -5.96 -31.57
C GLN A 133 6.51 -6.20 -33.04
N ALA A 134 5.78 -7.05 -33.74
CA ALA A 134 5.81 -7.18 -35.19
C ALA A 134 4.39 -7.35 -35.72
N GLU A 135 4.04 -6.69 -36.82
CA GLU A 135 2.67 -6.63 -37.36
C GLU A 135 2.67 -6.63 -38.89
N VAL A 136 1.71 -7.29 -39.52
CA VAL A 136 1.44 -7.16 -40.96
C VAL A 136 0.41 -6.08 -41.24
N ALA A 137 0.64 -5.29 -42.30
CA ALA A 137 -0.33 -4.35 -42.84
C ALA A 137 -1.33 -5.06 -43.78
N GLU A 138 -2.62 -4.96 -43.46
CA GLU A 138 -3.73 -5.43 -44.29
C GLU A 138 -4.52 -4.22 -44.81
N GLU A 139 -4.62 -4.06 -46.13
CA GLU A 139 -5.57 -3.12 -46.73
C GLU A 139 -7.01 -3.63 -46.58
N TYR A 140 -7.93 -2.72 -46.26
CA TYR A 140 -9.37 -2.97 -46.27
C TYR A 140 -10.15 -1.76 -46.78
N GLU A 141 -11.34 -1.98 -47.33
CA GLU A 141 -12.24 -0.89 -47.70
C GLU A 141 -12.97 -0.37 -46.45
N LYS A 142 -12.90 0.93 -46.20
CA LYS A 142 -13.76 1.64 -45.26
C LYS A 142 -14.64 2.60 -46.05
N GLU A 143 -15.95 2.42 -45.95
CA GLU A 143 -16.91 3.39 -46.48
C GLU A 143 -16.89 4.63 -45.58
N VAL A 144 -16.66 5.79 -46.20
CA VAL A 144 -16.64 7.10 -45.54
C VAL A 144 -17.63 7.98 -46.27
N GLU A 145 -18.63 8.45 -45.54
CA GLU A 145 -19.60 9.43 -46.03
C GLU A 145 -18.87 10.77 -46.22
N MET A 146 -18.92 11.32 -47.44
CA MET A 146 -18.35 12.63 -47.73
C MET A 146 -19.41 13.55 -48.35
N GLU A 147 -19.43 14.79 -47.88
CA GLU A 147 -20.18 15.88 -48.50
C GLU A 147 -19.31 16.49 -49.60
N VAL A 148 -19.91 16.75 -50.76
CA VAL A 148 -19.20 17.16 -51.98
C VAL A 148 -19.15 18.69 -52.05
N PRO A 149 -17.97 19.34 -52.08
CA PRO A 149 -17.86 20.77 -52.35
C PRO A 149 -18.24 21.06 -53.81
N GLU A 150 -19.05 22.08 -54.06
CA GLU A 150 -19.36 22.50 -55.44
C GLU A 150 -18.13 23.11 -56.12
N THR A 151 -17.67 22.48 -57.20
CA THR A 151 -16.53 22.95 -57.98
C THR A 151 -16.90 24.12 -58.89
N THR A 152 -16.29 25.29 -58.68
CA THR A 152 -16.28 26.37 -59.67
C THR A 152 -14.89 26.47 -60.32
N PRO A 153 -14.77 26.33 -61.66
CA PRO A 153 -13.47 26.32 -62.33
C PRO A 153 -13.03 27.72 -62.76
N LYS A 154 -11.77 28.11 -62.47
CA LYS A 154 -11.08 29.20 -63.18
C LYS A 154 -9.64 28.84 -63.55
N VAL A 155 -9.45 28.86 -64.87
CA VAL A 155 -8.25 29.03 -65.72
C VAL A 155 -6.96 29.48 -65.02
N ALA A 156 -5.84 28.89 -65.45
CA ALA A 156 -4.48 29.18 -65.00
C ALA A 156 -3.76 30.29 -65.80
N THR A 157 -2.68 30.82 -65.22
CA THR A 157 -1.55 31.42 -65.95
C THR A 157 -0.23 31.19 -65.18
N GLU A 158 0.90 31.48 -65.82
CA GLU A 158 2.22 30.89 -65.54
C GLU A 158 3.32 31.96 -65.30
N ASN A 159 4.45 31.55 -64.68
CA ASN A 159 5.78 32.21 -64.63
C ASN A 159 6.00 33.51 -63.81
N GLY A 160 7.16 33.58 -63.13
CA GLY A 160 7.77 34.85 -62.67
C GLY A 160 8.76 34.75 -61.50
N LYS A 161 10.08 34.74 -61.77
CA LYS A 161 11.17 34.64 -60.79
C LYS A 161 11.32 35.84 -59.83
N ASP A 162 11.70 35.55 -58.58
CA ASP A 162 12.85 36.06 -57.77
C ASP A 162 13.63 37.33 -58.18
N PRO A 163 14.36 38.04 -57.27
CA PRO A 163 14.60 37.73 -55.83
C PRO A 163 14.62 38.94 -54.82
N ASN A 164 14.99 38.65 -53.55
CA ASN A 164 16.10 39.30 -52.78
C ASN A 164 15.77 40.20 -51.54
N LEU A 165 16.37 39.83 -50.37
CA LEU A 165 16.69 40.65 -49.16
C LEU A 165 15.51 41.32 -48.36
N ASP A 166 15.58 41.57 -47.05
CA ASP A 166 16.64 41.42 -46.01
C ASP A 166 16.03 41.18 -44.59
N LYS A 167 16.86 40.77 -43.63
CA LYS A 167 16.74 40.83 -42.14
C LYS A 167 15.38 40.98 -41.44
N ALA A 168 15.14 40.09 -40.47
CA ALA A 168 15.14 40.46 -39.04
C ALA A 168 15.51 39.25 -38.15
N MET A 169 16.11 39.51 -36.98
CA MET A 169 16.19 38.55 -35.87
C MET A 169 14.98 38.77 -34.96
N ASP A 170 14.54 37.74 -34.24
CA ASP A 170 14.47 37.88 -32.78
C ASP A 170 14.71 36.53 -32.08
N VAL A 171 14.93 36.57 -30.76
CA VAL A 171 15.27 35.43 -29.91
C VAL A 171 14.24 35.29 -28.81
N GLU A 172 13.58 34.13 -28.70
CA GLU A 172 13.04 33.69 -27.40
C GLU A 172 12.82 32.16 -27.32
N THR A 173 13.64 31.50 -26.51
CA THR A 173 13.23 30.32 -25.71
C THR A 173 12.41 30.81 -24.52
N PRO A 174 11.41 30.06 -23.96
CA PRO A 174 11.63 28.67 -23.57
C PRO A 174 10.41 27.72 -23.47
N SER A 175 10.73 26.48 -23.04
CA SER A 175 9.93 25.63 -22.14
C SER A 175 8.92 24.64 -22.73
N ASN A 176 8.95 23.44 -22.10
CA ASN A 176 7.96 22.38 -21.92
C ASN A 176 6.60 22.50 -22.67
N GLY A 177 6.07 21.48 -23.33
CA GLY A 177 6.37 20.04 -23.26
C GLY A 177 5.42 19.30 -22.33
N ASP A 178 4.65 18.35 -22.87
CA ASP A 178 3.90 17.32 -22.14
C ASP A 178 3.76 16.05 -23.01
N VAL A 179 3.58 14.89 -22.35
CA VAL A 179 3.29 13.60 -22.97
C VAL A 179 2.08 12.98 -22.27
N SER A 180 0.89 13.55 -22.51
CA SER A 180 -0.37 13.00 -21.99
C SER A 180 -0.67 11.60 -22.55
N MET A 181 -0.49 10.58 -21.72
CA MET A 181 -1.33 9.38 -21.77
C MET A 181 -2.75 9.77 -21.31
N ASP A 182 -3.77 9.21 -21.97
CA ASP A 182 -5.15 9.30 -21.52
C ASP A 182 -5.73 7.90 -21.28
N THR A 183 -6.61 7.77 -20.29
CA THR A 183 -7.35 6.55 -19.96
C THR A 183 -8.67 6.93 -19.32
N ALA A 184 -9.77 6.72 -20.03
CA ALA A 184 -11.11 7.10 -19.62
C ALA A 184 -11.58 6.39 -18.33
N PRO A 185 -12.58 6.97 -17.65
CA PRO A 185 -13.77 6.14 -17.38
C PRO A 185 -15.13 6.81 -17.65
N ASN A 186 -16.12 5.91 -17.65
CA ASN A 186 -17.59 6.05 -17.79
C ASN A 186 -18.22 6.82 -16.58
N ASN A 187 -19.50 7.22 -16.47
CA ASN A 187 -20.75 6.92 -17.21
C ASN A 187 -21.90 7.94 -16.89
N SER A 188 -22.98 7.94 -17.67
CA SER A 188 -24.41 8.28 -17.34
C SER A 188 -24.76 9.56 -16.53
N ALA A 189 -25.32 10.64 -17.12
CA ALA A 189 -26.76 10.89 -17.46
C ALA A 189 -27.55 11.65 -16.33
N THR A 190 -28.80 12.19 -16.42
CA THR A 190 -29.93 12.06 -17.38
C THR A 190 -30.93 13.26 -17.29
N ALA A 191 -31.62 13.62 -18.40
CA ALA A 191 -32.88 14.44 -18.50
C ALA A 191 -32.85 15.94 -18.05
N THR A 192 -33.79 16.84 -18.39
CA THR A 192 -35.08 16.77 -19.13
C THR A 192 -35.33 18.05 -19.98
N GLU A 193 -36.32 18.03 -20.87
CA GLU A 193 -36.67 19.10 -21.84
C GLU A 193 -37.57 20.23 -21.28
N GLN A 194 -37.58 21.40 -21.96
CA GLN A 194 -38.83 22.12 -22.29
C GLN A 194 -38.64 23.08 -23.48
N GLN A 195 -39.64 23.13 -24.39
CA GLN A 195 -39.71 23.98 -25.59
C GLN A 195 -40.93 24.93 -25.52
N VAL A 196 -41.35 25.49 -26.68
CA VAL A 196 -42.60 26.21 -27.02
C VAL A 196 -42.50 27.75 -26.92
N ASN A 197 -42.82 28.58 -27.93
CA ASN A 197 -43.07 28.46 -29.39
C ASN A 197 -42.84 29.88 -30.01
N THR A 198 -42.89 30.24 -31.31
CA THR A 198 -43.81 29.90 -32.42
C THR A 198 -43.22 30.10 -33.84
N VAL A 199 -43.43 29.09 -34.71
CA VAL A 199 -43.83 29.07 -36.16
C VAL A 199 -44.36 30.37 -36.86
N PRO A 200 -44.53 30.43 -38.24
CA PRO A 200 -44.30 29.41 -39.32
C PRO A 200 -43.77 29.88 -40.73
N ASN A 201 -42.94 29.05 -41.39
CA ASN A 201 -43.03 28.58 -42.83
C ASN A 201 -42.97 29.62 -44.01
N PRO A 202 -42.89 29.24 -45.32
CA PRO A 202 -42.24 28.11 -46.04
C PRO A 202 -40.90 28.58 -46.72
N ASP A 203 -40.18 27.89 -47.63
CA ASP A 203 -40.51 26.83 -48.61
C ASP A 203 -39.26 26.00 -49.03
N LYS A 204 -39.51 24.85 -49.70
CA LYS A 204 -38.59 23.99 -50.50
C LYS A 204 -37.27 23.47 -49.87
N LYS A 205 -37.30 22.17 -49.55
CA LYS A 205 -36.14 21.31 -49.32
C LYS A 205 -35.23 21.22 -50.56
N THR A 206 -33.91 21.28 -50.34
CA THR A 206 -32.92 20.54 -51.15
C THR A 206 -31.95 19.84 -50.21
N THR A 207 -32.04 18.51 -50.09
CA THR A 207 -31.08 17.71 -49.30
C THR A 207 -29.79 17.52 -50.11
N PRO A 208 -28.59 17.81 -49.56
CA PRO A 208 -27.35 17.46 -50.23
C PRO A 208 -27.26 15.94 -50.42
N LYS A 209 -26.85 15.49 -51.61
CA LYS A 209 -26.66 14.06 -51.89
C LYS A 209 -25.38 13.56 -51.21
N LYS A 210 -25.53 13.12 -49.96
CA LYS A 210 -24.51 12.33 -49.27
C LYS A 210 -24.10 11.14 -50.15
N THR A 211 -22.80 10.97 -50.37
CA THR A 211 -22.25 9.90 -51.20
C THR A 211 -21.30 9.06 -50.36
N LEU A 212 -21.56 7.75 -50.30
CA LEU A 212 -20.67 6.78 -49.66
C LEU A 212 -19.44 6.58 -50.55
N VAL A 213 -18.28 7.07 -50.09
CA VAL A 213 -17.01 6.92 -50.80
C VAL A 213 -16.22 5.79 -50.15
N LYS A 214 -15.98 4.71 -50.90
CA LYS A 214 -15.06 3.64 -50.50
C LYS A 214 -13.63 4.18 -50.50
N LYS A 215 -13.00 4.25 -49.32
CA LYS A 215 -11.58 4.58 -49.15
C LYS A 215 -10.82 3.33 -48.74
N LYS A 216 -9.61 3.16 -49.27
CA LYS A 216 -8.64 2.21 -48.72
C LYS A 216 -8.21 2.69 -47.33
N ALA A 217 -8.21 1.79 -46.36
CA ALA A 217 -7.64 1.96 -45.04
C ALA A 217 -6.65 0.83 -44.75
N ILE A 218 -5.69 1.05 -43.86
CA ILE A 218 -4.72 0.04 -43.44
C ILE A 218 -5.01 -0.32 -41.99
N ARG A 219 -5.16 -1.62 -41.71
CA ARG A 219 -5.11 -2.15 -40.34
C ARG A 219 -3.81 -2.93 -40.15
N TYR A 220 -3.34 -2.97 -38.92
CA TYR A 220 -2.21 -3.80 -38.51
C TYR A 220 -2.71 -5.02 -37.75
N LYS A 221 -2.01 -6.14 -37.89
CA LYS A 221 -2.31 -7.40 -37.23
C LYS A 221 -1.02 -8.03 -36.75
N ASP A 222 -0.95 -8.36 -35.46
CA ASP A 222 0.26 -8.90 -34.85
C ASP A 222 0.74 -10.22 -35.48
N LEU A 223 2.06 -10.38 -35.49
CA LEU A 223 2.81 -11.53 -35.97
C LEU A 223 3.55 -12.18 -34.81
N THR A 224 3.80 -13.49 -34.93
CA THR A 224 4.59 -14.20 -33.93
C THR A 224 6.08 -13.87 -34.09
N VAL A 225 6.71 -13.42 -33.01
CA VAL A 225 8.17 -13.25 -32.92
C VAL A 225 8.73 -14.34 -32.03
N ASP A 226 9.57 -15.19 -32.60
CA ASP A 226 10.33 -16.22 -31.88
C ASP A 226 11.74 -15.69 -31.61
N ALA A 227 12.17 -15.65 -30.34
CA ALA A 227 13.30 -14.85 -29.88
C ALA A 227 14.38 -15.72 -29.21
N SER A 228 15.45 -15.99 -29.96
CA SER A 228 16.66 -16.65 -29.49
C SER A 228 17.64 -15.61 -28.94
N ILE A 229 17.49 -15.28 -27.65
CA ILE A 229 18.34 -14.37 -26.87
C ILE A 229 19.01 -15.10 -25.70
N MET A 230 20.02 -14.49 -25.09
CA MET A 230 20.78 -15.03 -23.95
C MET A 230 19.98 -14.96 -22.62
N GLN A 231 18.83 -15.64 -22.57
CA GLN A 231 17.99 -15.78 -21.39
C GLN A 231 17.79 -17.25 -21.03
N PHE A 232 17.54 -17.56 -19.75
CA PHE A 232 17.08 -18.88 -19.35
C PHE A 232 15.68 -19.16 -19.88
N SER A 233 15.43 -20.40 -20.32
CA SER A 233 14.08 -20.84 -20.65
C SER A 233 13.20 -20.90 -19.40
N VAL A 234 11.87 -20.77 -19.56
CA VAL A 234 10.89 -20.90 -18.47
C VAL A 234 11.08 -22.23 -17.71
N LYS A 235 11.47 -23.30 -18.41
CA LYS A 235 11.79 -24.58 -17.77
C LYS A 235 12.98 -24.46 -16.81
N GLN A 236 14.09 -23.88 -17.24
CA GLN A 236 15.29 -23.71 -16.40
C GLN A 236 15.04 -22.76 -15.23
N LEU A 237 14.26 -21.69 -15.44
CA LEU A 237 13.84 -20.80 -14.35
C LEU A 237 13.05 -21.55 -13.29
N ASN A 238 12.08 -22.39 -13.68
CA ASN A 238 11.32 -23.22 -12.75
C ASN A 238 12.22 -24.24 -12.02
N GLU A 239 13.16 -24.87 -12.72
CA GLU A 239 14.15 -25.80 -12.12
C GLU A 239 15.03 -25.08 -11.06
N PHE A 240 15.46 -23.85 -11.32
CA PHE A 240 16.22 -23.05 -10.33
C PHE A 240 15.35 -22.60 -9.15
N CYS A 241 14.10 -22.19 -9.38
CA CYS A 241 13.17 -21.86 -8.30
C CYS A 241 12.84 -23.07 -7.40
N GLU A 242 12.77 -24.28 -7.95
CA GLU A 242 12.58 -25.51 -7.15
C GLU A 242 13.81 -25.84 -6.29
N VAL A 243 15.02 -25.56 -6.77
CA VAL A 243 16.26 -25.72 -5.98
C VAL A 243 16.34 -24.67 -4.87
N GLU A 244 16.11 -23.40 -5.19
CA GLU A 244 16.12 -22.31 -4.22
C GLU A 244 15.09 -22.52 -3.10
N GLY A 245 13.87 -22.98 -3.44
CA GLY A 245 12.83 -23.28 -2.46
C GLY A 245 13.25 -24.37 -1.46
N LYS A 246 13.97 -25.41 -1.92
CA LYS A 246 14.47 -26.49 -1.05
C LYS A 246 15.60 -26.03 -0.12
N LEU A 247 16.48 -25.16 -0.61
CA LEU A 247 17.54 -24.56 0.21
C LEU A 247 16.94 -23.65 1.28
N SER A 248 15.97 -22.81 0.91
CA SER A 248 15.24 -21.93 1.83
C SER A 248 14.45 -22.70 2.90
N GLU A 249 13.78 -23.80 2.54
CA GLU A 249 13.10 -24.68 3.51
C GLU A 249 14.08 -25.36 4.48
N GLN A 250 15.25 -25.79 3.99
CA GLN A 250 16.31 -26.37 4.82
C GLN A 250 16.88 -25.35 5.81
N ASP A 251 17.21 -24.14 5.34
CA ASP A 251 17.72 -23.05 6.19
C ASP A 251 16.67 -22.62 7.24
N GLU A 252 15.39 -22.54 6.88
CA GLU A 252 14.34 -22.23 7.85
C GLU A 252 14.15 -23.35 8.88
N LEU A 253 14.24 -24.62 8.48
CA LEU A 253 14.18 -25.76 9.40
C LEU A 253 15.33 -25.72 10.40
N GLU A 254 16.56 -25.43 9.95
CA GLU A 254 17.74 -25.35 10.81
C GLU A 254 17.72 -24.12 11.72
N HIS A 255 17.24 -22.98 11.22
CA HIS A 255 16.98 -21.80 12.05
C HIS A 255 15.93 -22.08 13.13
N ARG A 256 14.81 -22.72 12.78
CA ARG A 256 13.76 -23.14 13.73
C ARG A 256 14.28 -24.17 14.75
N ARG A 257 15.18 -25.08 14.35
CA ARG A 257 15.86 -26.05 15.24
C ARG A 257 16.76 -25.33 16.25
N THR A 258 17.65 -24.46 15.76
CA THR A 258 18.59 -23.68 16.57
C THR A 258 17.87 -22.76 17.55
N HIS A 259 16.84 -22.03 17.09
CA HIS A 259 16.01 -21.20 17.97
C HIS A 259 15.35 -22.03 19.08
N ALA A 260 14.86 -23.24 18.79
CA ALA A 260 14.28 -24.11 19.79
C ALA A 260 15.32 -24.59 20.83
N LYS A 261 16.55 -24.96 20.40
CA LYS A 261 17.67 -25.29 21.30
C LYS A 261 18.01 -24.12 22.24
N ASN A 262 18.20 -22.94 21.67
CA ASN A 262 18.48 -21.70 22.41
C ASN A 262 17.36 -21.34 23.41
N SER A 263 16.09 -21.65 23.08
CA SER A 263 14.94 -21.40 23.97
C SER A 263 14.95 -22.30 25.22
N VAL A 264 15.53 -23.50 25.13
CA VAL A 264 15.75 -24.36 26.31
C VAL A 264 16.89 -23.81 27.15
N GLU A 265 18.01 -23.43 26.52
CA GLU A 265 19.19 -22.90 27.18
C GLU A 265 18.90 -21.60 27.95
N GLU A 266 18.22 -20.64 27.30
CA GLU A 266 17.78 -19.39 27.94
C GLU A 266 16.90 -19.68 29.17
N TYR A 267 15.92 -20.57 29.06
CA TYR A 267 15.05 -20.93 30.18
C TYR A 267 15.82 -21.63 31.31
N VAL A 268 16.81 -22.47 31.00
CA VAL A 268 17.66 -23.13 32.00
C VAL A 268 18.46 -22.10 32.80
N TYR A 269 19.13 -21.15 32.13
CA TYR A 269 19.87 -20.08 32.82
C TYR A 269 18.95 -19.12 33.58
N GLU A 270 17.83 -18.69 32.99
CA GLU A 270 16.89 -17.77 33.62
C GLU A 270 16.24 -18.40 34.86
N MET A 271 15.73 -19.64 34.74
CA MET A 271 15.08 -20.35 35.85
C MET A 271 16.07 -20.69 36.97
N ARG A 272 17.31 -21.09 36.65
CA ARG A 272 18.36 -21.34 37.65
C ARG A 272 18.72 -20.07 38.42
N ASN A 273 18.71 -18.90 37.78
CA ASN A 273 18.92 -17.62 38.44
C ASN A 273 17.72 -17.23 39.32
N LYS A 274 16.50 -17.28 38.75
CA LYS A 274 15.23 -17.04 39.44
C LYS A 274 15.08 -17.88 40.72
N LEU A 275 15.41 -19.17 40.68
CA LEU A 275 15.33 -20.08 41.84
C LEU A 275 16.29 -19.70 42.97
N ARG A 276 17.48 -19.21 42.66
CA ARG A 276 18.47 -18.81 43.67
C ARG A 276 18.05 -17.53 44.41
N ASP A 277 17.43 -16.59 43.70
CA ASP A 277 16.96 -15.31 44.22
C ASP A 277 15.43 -15.24 44.41
N THR A 278 14.69 -14.77 43.41
CA THR A 278 13.32 -14.27 43.57
C THR A 278 12.28 -15.35 43.87
N LEU A 279 12.45 -16.56 43.31
CA LEU A 279 11.52 -17.69 43.43
C LEU A 279 11.78 -18.59 44.65
N ASN A 280 12.97 -18.50 45.26
CA ASN A 280 13.43 -19.36 46.36
C ASN A 280 12.36 -19.53 47.47
N LYS A 281 11.76 -18.41 47.88
CA LYS A 281 10.72 -18.31 48.92
C LYS A 281 9.33 -18.86 48.55
N PHE A 282 9.10 -19.26 47.30
CA PHE A 282 7.83 -19.80 46.79
C PHE A 282 7.91 -21.30 46.43
N ALA A 283 9.10 -21.89 46.52
CA ALA A 283 9.33 -23.32 46.32
C ALA A 283 9.49 -24.04 47.66
N THR A 284 8.89 -25.21 47.81
CA THR A 284 9.28 -26.14 48.89
C THR A 284 10.72 -26.65 48.65
N PRO A 285 11.44 -27.11 49.68
CA PRO A 285 12.78 -27.68 49.51
C PRO A 285 12.82 -28.88 48.54
N SER A 286 11.72 -29.63 48.43
CA SER A 286 11.56 -30.72 47.47
C SER A 286 11.41 -30.19 46.04
N GLU A 287 10.48 -29.27 45.79
CA GLU A 287 10.30 -28.64 44.47
C GLU A 287 11.58 -27.95 43.98
N HIS A 288 12.25 -27.18 44.86
CA HIS A 288 13.52 -26.52 44.53
C HIS A 288 14.60 -27.53 44.14
N THR A 289 14.77 -28.62 44.90
CA THR A 289 15.79 -29.64 44.61
C THR A 289 15.49 -30.41 43.34
N ASN A 290 14.22 -30.80 43.14
CA ASN A 290 13.79 -31.55 41.96
C ASN A 290 13.88 -30.71 40.68
N LEU A 291 13.48 -29.43 40.73
CA LEU A 291 13.59 -28.53 39.59
C LEU A 291 15.05 -28.17 39.29
N LEU A 292 15.87 -27.83 40.30
CA LEU A 292 17.30 -27.56 40.07
C LEU A 292 17.98 -28.76 39.39
N LYS A 293 17.73 -29.98 39.89
CA LYS A 293 18.21 -31.20 39.21
C LYS A 293 17.67 -31.32 37.78
N ALA A 294 16.38 -31.05 37.53
CA ALA A 294 15.81 -31.12 36.19
C ALA A 294 16.38 -30.07 35.22
N LEU A 295 16.86 -28.92 35.71
CA LEU A 295 17.59 -27.94 34.91
C LEU A 295 19.02 -28.44 34.60
N ASP A 296 19.73 -28.93 35.61
CA ASP A 296 21.10 -29.45 35.46
C ASP A 296 21.11 -30.70 34.54
N ASP A 297 20.21 -31.67 34.76
CA ASP A 297 19.94 -32.83 33.88
C ASP A 297 19.55 -32.42 32.44
N THR A 298 19.14 -31.16 32.20
CA THR A 298 18.78 -30.63 30.87
C THR A 298 19.93 -29.89 30.19
N GLU A 299 20.81 -29.23 30.94
CA GLU A 299 22.05 -28.67 30.40
C GLU A 299 23.00 -29.78 29.94
N ASP A 300 23.21 -30.81 30.78
CA ASP A 300 23.99 -32.01 30.41
C ASP A 300 23.41 -32.71 29.16
N TRP A 301 22.09 -32.65 28.97
CA TRP A 301 21.42 -33.19 27.78
C TRP A 301 21.61 -32.31 26.53
N LEU A 302 21.51 -30.98 26.64
CA LEU A 302 21.72 -30.04 25.51
C LEU A 302 23.13 -30.13 24.90
N TYR A 303 24.12 -30.49 25.73
CA TYR A 303 25.52 -30.69 25.37
C TYR A 303 25.90 -32.19 25.23
N GLY A 304 24.91 -33.07 25.11
CA GLY A 304 25.06 -34.52 25.00
C GLY A 304 24.05 -35.15 24.04
N GLU A 305 23.18 -36.02 24.53
CA GLU A 305 22.16 -36.72 23.71
C GLU A 305 21.21 -35.78 22.95
N GLY A 306 21.05 -34.55 23.44
CA GLY A 306 20.26 -33.49 22.85
C GLY A 306 21.02 -32.56 21.90
N GLU A 307 22.29 -32.80 21.58
CA GLU A 307 23.08 -31.85 20.79
C GLU A 307 22.50 -31.60 19.39
N ASP A 308 22.17 -32.68 18.67
CA ASP A 308 21.67 -32.65 17.29
C ASP A 308 20.31 -33.35 17.09
N LEU A 309 19.33 -32.96 17.91
CA LEU A 309 17.95 -33.43 17.76
C LEU A 309 17.07 -32.47 16.94
N HIS A 310 15.97 -33.03 16.43
CA HIS A 310 14.90 -32.28 15.76
C HIS A 310 14.17 -31.30 16.69
N ARG A 311 13.60 -30.22 16.12
CA ARG A 311 12.92 -29.11 16.82
C ARG A 311 11.97 -29.56 17.95
N GLN A 312 11.22 -30.64 17.75
CA GLN A 312 10.19 -31.06 18.71
C GLN A 312 10.79 -31.59 20.02
N ALA A 313 11.97 -32.24 20.00
CA ALA A 313 12.63 -32.72 21.22
C ALA A 313 12.95 -31.56 22.19
N TYR A 314 13.40 -30.42 21.67
CA TYR A 314 13.65 -29.23 22.48
C TYR A 314 12.34 -28.65 23.05
N ALA A 315 11.27 -28.63 22.27
CA ALA A 315 9.95 -28.16 22.73
C ALA A 315 9.38 -29.06 23.83
N ASP A 316 9.39 -30.38 23.62
CA ASP A 316 8.92 -31.36 24.60
C ASP A 316 9.74 -31.30 25.90
N ARG A 317 11.06 -31.10 25.81
CA ARG A 317 11.93 -30.93 26.97
C ARG A 317 11.68 -29.62 27.71
N LEU A 318 11.44 -28.52 26.98
CA LEU A 318 11.10 -27.22 27.56
C LEU A 318 9.76 -27.26 28.32
N ASP A 319 8.76 -27.93 27.78
CA ASP A 319 7.45 -28.05 28.43
C ASP A 319 7.47 -29.00 29.64
N GLN A 320 8.35 -30.01 29.66
CA GLN A 320 8.63 -30.82 30.85
C GLN A 320 9.19 -29.97 32.01
N ILE A 321 10.26 -29.19 31.78
CA ILE A 321 10.86 -28.36 32.83
C ILE A 321 9.96 -27.18 33.22
N ARG A 322 9.20 -26.60 32.28
CA ARG A 322 8.16 -25.60 32.58
C ARG A 322 7.05 -26.16 33.45
N THR A 323 6.61 -27.39 33.24
CA THR A 323 5.56 -28.00 34.08
C THR A 323 5.95 -28.03 35.57
N LEU A 324 7.25 -28.14 35.87
CA LEU A 324 7.80 -28.05 37.23
C LEU A 324 7.95 -26.60 37.72
N GLY A 325 8.43 -25.68 36.86
CA GLY A 325 8.64 -24.27 37.21
C GLY A 325 7.35 -23.43 37.34
N ASN A 326 6.34 -23.72 36.52
CA ASN A 326 5.11 -22.93 36.37
C ASN A 326 4.37 -22.72 37.70
N SER A 327 4.30 -23.73 38.58
CA SER A 327 3.64 -23.60 39.88
C SER A 327 4.35 -22.61 40.80
N ILE A 328 5.69 -22.60 40.79
CA ILE A 328 6.52 -21.71 41.61
C ILE A 328 6.42 -20.28 41.06
N GLU A 329 6.52 -20.10 39.74
CA GLU A 329 6.33 -18.80 39.08
C GLU A 329 4.91 -18.25 39.28
N LEU A 330 3.88 -19.11 39.26
CA LEU A 330 2.50 -18.71 39.52
C LEU A 330 2.31 -18.22 40.96
N ARG A 331 2.83 -18.94 41.97
CA ARG A 331 2.80 -18.48 43.38
C ARG A 331 3.51 -17.13 43.53
N ALA A 332 4.67 -16.96 42.91
CA ALA A 332 5.45 -15.72 42.95
C ALA A 332 4.73 -14.54 42.28
N LYS A 333 4.16 -14.78 41.09
CA LYS A 333 3.41 -13.77 40.33
C LYS A 333 2.13 -13.38 41.06
N GLU A 334 1.35 -14.35 41.52
CA GLU A 334 0.14 -14.10 42.30
C GLU A 334 0.44 -13.32 43.58
N GLN A 335 1.59 -13.52 44.24
CA GLN A 335 1.97 -12.68 45.39
C GLN A 335 2.16 -11.20 45.01
N THR A 336 2.91 -10.91 43.94
CA THR A 336 3.18 -9.53 43.48
C THR A 336 1.93 -8.85 42.90
N ASP A 337 1.17 -9.57 42.08
CA ASP A 337 -0.04 -9.06 41.45
C ASP A 337 -1.17 -8.85 42.47
N ARG A 338 -1.28 -9.72 43.50
CA ARG A 338 -2.26 -9.56 44.59
C ARG A 338 -2.05 -8.27 45.36
N THR A 339 -0.82 -7.92 45.75
CA THR A 339 -0.55 -6.64 46.43
C THR A 339 -1.00 -5.44 45.58
N SER A 340 -0.86 -5.51 44.26
CA SER A 340 -1.33 -4.48 43.34
C SER A 340 -2.86 -4.45 43.20
N ALA A 341 -3.52 -5.62 43.20
CA ALA A 341 -4.97 -5.75 43.09
C ALA A 341 -5.71 -5.34 44.37
N VAL A 342 -5.23 -5.73 45.55
CA VAL A 342 -5.74 -5.30 46.86
C VAL A 342 -5.74 -3.78 46.94
N LYS A 343 -4.61 -3.14 46.61
CA LYS A 343 -4.48 -1.68 46.61
C LYS A 343 -5.47 -0.98 45.68
N ARG A 344 -5.82 -1.57 44.53
CA ARG A 344 -6.87 -1.04 43.62
C ARG A 344 -8.26 -1.19 44.23
N PHE A 345 -8.55 -2.34 44.84
CA PHE A 345 -9.81 -2.60 45.55
C PHE A 345 -10.01 -1.59 46.69
N GLU A 346 -9.00 -1.41 47.54
CA GLU A 346 -8.98 -0.43 48.64
C GLU A 346 -9.18 1.00 48.13
N GLN A 347 -8.57 1.37 47.00
CA GLN A 347 -8.78 2.69 46.38
C GLN A 347 -10.22 2.90 45.90
N SER A 348 -10.85 1.86 45.34
CA SER A 348 -12.26 1.89 44.93
C SER A 348 -13.20 1.99 46.15
N VAL A 349 -12.93 1.19 47.20
CA VAL A 349 -13.61 1.27 48.51
C VAL A 349 -13.53 2.67 49.11
N VAL A 350 -12.33 3.28 49.14
CA VAL A 350 -12.12 4.65 49.65
C VAL A 350 -12.80 5.71 48.77
N HIS A 351 -12.93 5.49 47.45
CA HIS A 351 -13.69 6.38 46.58
C HIS A 351 -15.19 6.33 46.91
N ILE A 352 -15.77 5.13 47.02
CA ILE A 352 -17.18 4.93 47.37
C ILE A 352 -17.48 5.49 48.78
N ARG A 353 -16.60 5.25 49.76
CA ARG A 353 -16.72 5.82 51.12
C ARG A 353 -16.80 7.34 51.09
N LYS A 354 -15.92 8.01 50.33
CA LYS A 354 -15.93 9.48 50.19
C LYS A 354 -17.23 10.02 49.60
N VAL A 355 -17.93 9.27 48.73
CA VAL A 355 -19.25 9.70 48.24
C VAL A 355 -20.30 9.63 49.35
N LEU A 356 -20.28 8.59 50.20
CA LEU A 356 -21.14 8.51 51.38
C LEU A 356 -20.86 9.66 52.37
N ASP A 357 -19.58 9.98 52.61
CA ASP A 357 -19.17 11.11 53.46
C ASP A 357 -19.64 12.46 52.86
N SER A 358 -19.53 12.63 51.54
CA SER A 358 -20.05 13.80 50.81
C SER A 358 -21.58 13.96 50.92
N VAL A 359 -22.34 12.85 50.94
CA VAL A 359 -23.79 12.87 51.18
C VAL A 359 -24.10 13.26 52.62
N ALA A 360 -23.39 12.70 53.60
CA ALA A 360 -23.55 13.08 55.01
C ALA A 360 -23.21 14.57 55.26
N ALA A 361 -22.31 15.13 54.45
CA ALA A 361 -21.98 16.56 54.42
C ALA A 361 -22.97 17.43 53.61
N ASN A 362 -24.10 16.88 53.13
CA ASN A 362 -25.15 17.55 52.33
C ASN A 362 -24.64 18.23 51.05
N GLN A 363 -23.61 17.68 50.38
CA GLN A 363 -23.08 18.25 49.14
C GLN A 363 -24.08 18.15 47.99
N GLU A 364 -24.41 19.29 47.38
CA GLU A 364 -25.42 19.40 46.31
C GLU A 364 -25.26 18.40 45.15
N THR A 365 -24.06 17.89 44.91
CA THR A 365 -23.77 16.87 43.88
C THR A 365 -24.47 15.54 44.12
N TYR A 366 -24.86 15.19 45.34
CA TYR A 366 -25.42 13.87 45.69
C TYR A 366 -26.73 13.92 46.51
N ASN A 367 -27.26 15.12 46.81
CA ASN A 367 -28.49 15.30 47.61
C ASN A 367 -29.78 14.74 46.95
N HIS A 368 -29.70 14.14 45.76
CA HIS A 368 -30.80 13.47 45.06
C HIS A 368 -30.78 11.93 45.20
N LEU A 369 -29.79 11.35 45.90
CA LEU A 369 -29.76 9.92 46.21
C LEU A 369 -30.77 9.56 47.29
N THR A 370 -31.47 8.43 47.13
CA THR A 370 -32.50 8.01 48.09
C THR A 370 -31.91 7.28 49.31
N PRO A 371 -32.59 7.24 50.46
CA PRO A 371 -32.13 6.49 51.64
C PRO A 371 -31.87 5.00 51.36
N GLU A 372 -32.65 4.39 50.48
CA GLU A 372 -32.49 3.00 50.04
C GLU A 372 -31.21 2.82 49.22
N GLN A 373 -30.92 3.75 48.30
CA GLN A 373 -29.67 3.75 47.52
C GLN A 373 -28.43 3.91 48.41
N LEU A 374 -28.49 4.77 49.43
CA LEU A 374 -27.40 4.95 50.39
C LEU A 374 -27.20 3.70 51.26
N THR A 375 -28.30 3.08 51.69
CA THR A 375 -28.28 1.80 52.43
C THR A 375 -27.70 0.68 51.56
N GLN A 376 -28.04 0.62 50.27
CA GLN A 376 -27.49 -0.35 49.31
C GLN A 376 -25.99 -0.14 49.09
N LEU A 377 -25.52 1.10 48.91
CA LEU A 377 -24.11 1.44 48.82
C LEU A 377 -23.34 0.99 50.07
N GLN A 378 -23.82 1.36 51.26
CA GLN A 378 -23.16 1.04 52.52
C GLN A 378 -23.13 -0.46 52.81
N THR A 379 -24.20 -1.18 52.48
CA THR A 379 -24.28 -2.64 52.61
C THR A 379 -23.32 -3.35 51.65
N SER A 380 -23.32 -2.95 50.38
CA SER A 380 -22.39 -3.49 49.37
C SER A 380 -20.93 -3.25 49.76
N LEU A 381 -20.60 -2.03 50.20
CA LEU A 381 -19.26 -1.66 50.63
C LEU A 381 -18.78 -2.53 51.81
N THR A 382 -19.59 -2.60 52.87
CA THR A 382 -19.25 -3.38 54.08
C THR A 382 -19.12 -4.88 53.78
N GLN A 383 -19.97 -5.43 52.90
CA GLN A 383 -19.89 -6.82 52.46
C GLN A 383 -18.58 -7.11 51.71
N HIS A 384 -18.18 -6.23 50.80
CA HIS A 384 -16.97 -6.40 49.98
C HIS A 384 -15.68 -6.13 50.77
N GLU A 385 -15.67 -5.15 51.68
CA GLU A 385 -14.59 -4.93 52.67
C GLU A 385 -14.39 -6.17 53.56
N THR A 386 -15.48 -6.70 54.12
CA THR A 386 -15.43 -7.87 55.02
C THR A 386 -14.90 -9.11 54.29
N TRP A 387 -15.38 -9.35 53.06
CA TRP A 387 -14.87 -10.44 52.21
C TRP A 387 -13.37 -10.27 51.91
N LEU A 388 -12.91 -9.07 51.55
CA LEU A 388 -11.50 -8.83 51.25
C LEU A 388 -10.62 -9.10 52.47
N HIS A 389 -11.00 -8.61 53.65
CA HIS A 389 -10.26 -8.86 54.89
C HIS A 389 -10.27 -10.34 55.31
N GLU A 390 -11.39 -11.05 55.12
CA GLU A 390 -11.47 -12.49 55.40
C GLU A 390 -10.55 -13.31 54.50
N GLN A 391 -10.59 -13.05 53.18
CA GLN A 391 -9.76 -13.78 52.22
C GLN A 391 -8.28 -13.44 52.34
N LEU A 392 -7.92 -12.18 52.65
CA LEU A 392 -6.54 -11.82 52.97
C LEU A 392 -6.06 -12.54 54.22
N ARG A 393 -6.84 -12.56 55.30
CA ARG A 393 -6.49 -13.31 56.51
C ARG A 393 -6.34 -14.81 56.27
N ALA A 394 -7.16 -15.40 55.39
CA ALA A 394 -7.00 -16.79 54.96
C ALA A 394 -5.70 -17.00 54.18
N GLN A 395 -5.35 -16.09 53.26
CA GLN A 395 -4.12 -16.14 52.46
C GLN A 395 -2.85 -15.92 53.30
N ASP A 396 -2.86 -14.96 54.23
CA ASP A 396 -1.74 -14.65 55.13
C ASP A 396 -1.48 -15.76 56.17
N SER A 397 -2.46 -16.65 56.39
CA SER A 397 -2.30 -17.84 57.23
C SER A 397 -1.58 -19.01 56.55
N ARG A 398 -1.32 -18.91 55.24
CA ARG A 398 -0.69 -19.98 54.43
C ARG A 398 0.80 -19.72 54.16
N PRO A 399 1.61 -20.79 54.01
CA PRO A 399 2.97 -20.67 53.48
C PRO A 399 2.99 -20.08 52.07
N LEU A 400 4.03 -19.30 51.74
CA LEU A 400 4.29 -18.83 50.38
C LEU A 400 4.59 -19.98 49.38
N THR A 401 4.87 -21.18 49.89
CA THR A 401 5.12 -22.41 49.12
C THR A 401 3.86 -23.24 48.86
N GLU A 402 2.69 -22.80 49.34
CA GLU A 402 1.40 -23.40 48.98
C GLU A 402 0.69 -22.57 47.91
N ASP A 403 -0.17 -23.22 47.12
CA ASP A 403 -0.96 -22.54 46.11
C ASP A 403 -1.95 -21.55 46.75
N PRO A 404 -2.14 -20.35 46.16
CA PRO A 404 -2.91 -19.29 46.79
C PRO A 404 -4.41 -19.59 46.80
N VAL A 405 -5.05 -19.29 47.94
CA VAL A 405 -6.52 -19.36 48.12
C VAL A 405 -7.19 -18.12 47.52
N LEU A 406 -6.52 -16.96 47.57
CA LEU A 406 -7.00 -15.72 46.98
C LEU A 406 -6.15 -15.37 45.75
N LYS A 407 -6.70 -15.52 44.54
CA LYS A 407 -6.04 -15.15 43.30
C LYS A 407 -6.36 -13.72 42.90
N THR A 408 -5.46 -13.12 42.14
CA THR A 408 -5.61 -11.77 41.56
C THR A 408 -6.92 -11.63 40.79
N ALA A 409 -7.32 -12.68 40.06
CA ALA A 409 -8.56 -12.72 39.30
C ALA A 409 -9.82 -12.61 40.19
N ASP A 410 -9.83 -13.26 41.36
CA ASP A 410 -10.96 -13.24 42.29
C ASP A 410 -11.16 -11.84 42.89
N ILE A 411 -10.04 -11.18 43.25
CA ILE A 411 -10.03 -9.80 43.74
C ILE A 411 -10.56 -8.85 42.66
N MET A 412 -10.08 -8.96 41.42
CA MET A 412 -10.55 -8.11 40.32
C MET A 412 -12.03 -8.35 39.98
N SER A 413 -12.49 -9.60 40.00
CA SER A 413 -13.90 -9.94 39.79
C SER A 413 -14.80 -9.37 40.90
N LYS A 414 -14.39 -9.48 42.18
CA LYS A 414 -15.13 -8.92 43.31
C LYS A 414 -15.10 -7.39 43.36
N MET A 415 -13.99 -6.77 42.93
CA MET A 415 -13.90 -5.33 42.74
C MET A 415 -14.92 -4.88 41.69
N GLN A 416 -14.92 -5.51 40.51
CA GLN A 416 -15.87 -5.22 39.43
C GLN A 416 -17.33 -5.46 39.85
N ALA A 417 -17.61 -6.47 40.67
CA ALA A 417 -18.96 -6.72 41.21
C ALA A 417 -19.43 -5.62 42.17
N MET A 418 -18.57 -5.17 43.09
CA MET A 418 -18.83 -4.00 43.94
C MET A 418 -19.05 -2.75 43.09
N GLU A 419 -18.16 -2.52 42.12
CA GLU A 419 -18.18 -1.34 41.26
C GLU A 419 -19.42 -1.29 40.36
N ALA A 420 -19.89 -2.43 39.85
CA ALA A 420 -21.11 -2.53 39.04
C ALA A 420 -22.39 -2.23 39.84
N VAL A 421 -22.40 -2.44 41.16
CA VAL A 421 -23.51 -2.01 42.04
C VAL A 421 -23.37 -0.54 42.42
N CYS A 422 -22.16 -0.09 42.74
CA CYS A 422 -21.95 1.25 43.30
C CYS A 422 -21.90 2.37 42.26
N HIS A 423 -21.25 2.17 41.11
CA HIS A 423 -21.09 3.23 40.10
C HIS A 423 -22.41 3.71 39.48
N PRO A 424 -23.41 2.87 39.15
CA PRO A 424 -24.68 3.36 38.62
C PRO A 424 -25.42 4.27 39.62
N ILE A 425 -25.34 3.96 40.92
CA ILE A 425 -25.92 4.79 41.98
C ILE A 425 -25.17 6.12 42.06
N ILE A 426 -23.84 6.09 42.23
CA ILE A 426 -22.97 7.27 42.36
C ILE A 426 -23.11 8.23 41.17
N ASN A 427 -23.25 7.70 39.95
CA ASN A 427 -23.38 8.48 38.71
C ASN A 427 -24.85 8.76 38.31
N THR A 428 -25.83 8.56 39.19
CA THR A 428 -27.23 8.93 38.92
C THR A 428 -27.29 10.42 38.61
N PRO A 429 -27.80 10.86 37.44
CA PRO A 429 -27.89 12.29 37.11
C PRO A 429 -28.95 12.98 37.98
N LYS A 430 -28.73 14.27 38.29
CA LYS A 430 -29.74 15.08 39.01
C LYS A 430 -31.05 15.12 38.22
N PRO A 431 -32.23 14.98 38.85
CA PRO A 431 -33.51 15.14 38.18
C PRO A 431 -33.63 16.49 37.48
N VAL A 432 -33.93 16.48 36.17
CA VAL A 432 -34.16 17.71 35.40
C VAL A 432 -35.53 18.25 35.76
N VAL A 433 -35.57 19.39 36.45
CA VAL A 433 -36.82 20.10 36.75
C VAL A 433 -37.43 20.58 35.42
N PRO A 434 -38.69 20.26 35.11
CA PRO A 434 -39.33 20.77 33.89
C PRO A 434 -39.48 22.29 33.98
N PRO A 435 -39.25 23.03 32.88
CA PRO A 435 -39.40 24.49 32.88
C PRO A 435 -40.86 24.88 33.21
N PRO A 436 -41.10 25.91 34.05
CA PRO A 436 -42.44 26.29 34.45
C PRO A 436 -43.27 26.77 33.26
N PRO A 437 -44.58 26.46 33.21
CA PRO A 437 -45.42 26.76 32.05
C PRO A 437 -45.66 28.26 31.89
N THR A 438 -45.34 28.78 30.71
CA THR A 438 -45.55 30.18 30.34
C THR A 438 -47.04 30.52 30.22
N GLN A 439 -47.48 31.60 30.89
CA GLN A 439 -48.73 32.29 30.55
C GLN A 439 -48.55 33.82 30.55
N PRO A 440 -49.39 34.58 29.83
CA PRO A 440 -48.90 35.77 29.12
C PRO A 440 -49.44 37.11 29.64
N ALA A 441 -48.67 38.16 29.37
CA ALA A 441 -49.14 39.54 29.20
C ALA A 441 -48.35 40.18 28.04
N ALA A 442 -48.97 41.08 27.28
CA ALA A 442 -48.40 41.64 26.06
C ALA A 442 -48.48 43.17 26.03
N THR A 443 -47.47 43.80 25.39
CA THR A 443 -47.43 45.23 24.98
C THR A 443 -47.46 46.27 26.13
N VAL A 444 -46.90 47.48 26.02
CA VAL A 444 -46.36 48.24 24.87
C VAL A 444 -44.93 48.77 25.19
N GLU A 445 -44.24 49.20 24.13
CA GLU A 445 -43.01 50.00 24.01
C GLU A 445 -42.91 51.21 24.99
N VAL A 446 -41.76 51.86 25.20
CA VAL A 446 -41.13 52.87 24.30
C VAL A 446 -39.59 52.85 24.38
N ASN A 447 -38.94 53.43 23.36
CA ASN A 447 -37.53 53.32 23.00
C ASN A 447 -36.68 54.60 23.29
N ASN A 448 -35.35 54.48 23.15
CA ASN A 448 -34.32 55.53 23.02
C ASN A 448 -33.94 56.42 24.24
N ASN A 449 -32.79 57.11 24.25
CA ASN A 449 -31.39 56.76 23.88
C ASN A 449 -30.43 57.91 24.28
N SER A 450 -29.17 57.60 24.64
CA SER A 450 -28.03 58.56 24.80
C SER A 450 -28.20 59.67 25.88
N SER A 451 -27.18 60.45 26.28
CA SER A 451 -25.75 60.53 25.91
C SER A 451 -24.84 60.89 27.13
N GLU A 452 -23.53 60.61 26.99
CA GLU A 452 -22.38 61.27 27.69
C GLU A 452 -22.30 61.19 29.25
N ASN A 453 -21.13 61.29 29.91
CA ASN A 453 -19.81 61.75 29.45
C ASN A 453 -18.63 60.94 30.08
N CYS A 454 -17.44 61.04 29.50
CA CYS A 454 -16.11 60.59 29.98
C CYS A 454 -15.30 61.80 30.52
N PRO A 455 -13.97 61.76 30.81
CA PRO A 455 -12.98 60.65 30.94
C PRO A 455 -12.73 60.30 32.44
N VAL A 456 -11.62 59.76 32.98
CA VAL A 456 -10.18 59.55 32.62
C VAL A 456 -9.76 58.20 33.25
N ASP A 457 -8.99 57.27 32.64
CA ASP A 457 -7.60 57.28 32.12
C ASP A 457 -6.53 57.59 33.18
N ASP A 458 -5.32 57.01 33.19
CA ASP A 458 -4.72 55.84 32.49
C ASP A 458 -3.57 55.33 33.43
N SER A 459 -2.74 54.31 33.24
CA SER A 459 -2.35 53.43 32.11
C SER A 459 -1.95 52.05 32.66
N VAL A 460 -2.25 50.89 32.05
CA VAL A 460 -1.95 50.41 30.68
C VAL A 460 -0.43 50.21 30.52
N THR A 461 0.10 49.00 30.25
CA THR A 461 0.19 48.37 28.91
C THR A 461 0.80 46.95 29.06
N LYS A 462 0.46 45.87 28.34
CA LYS A 462 -0.73 45.41 27.59
C LYS A 462 -0.71 43.86 27.50
N LYS A 463 -1.90 43.29 27.25
CA LYS A 463 -2.29 42.22 26.27
C LYS A 463 -1.17 41.36 25.61
N GLY A 464 -1.43 40.09 25.26
CA GLY A 464 -2.72 39.58 24.77
C GLY A 464 -3.06 38.11 25.04
N LYS A 465 -4.16 37.67 24.41
CA LYS A 465 -5.03 36.54 24.82
C LYS A 465 -5.03 35.43 23.75
N PRO A 466 -5.10 34.14 24.12
CA PRO A 466 -4.97 33.01 23.18
C PRO A 466 -6.32 32.56 22.59
N THR A 467 -6.26 31.61 21.65
CA THR A 467 -7.43 30.85 21.16
C THR A 467 -7.15 29.35 21.05
N LYS A 468 -8.21 28.55 21.14
CA LYS A 468 -8.20 27.09 21.38
C LYS A 468 -7.72 26.27 20.18
N ALA A 469 -7.05 25.15 20.45
CA ALA A 469 -6.99 24.01 19.53
C ALA A 469 -8.22 23.08 19.75
N GLY A 470 -8.65 22.40 18.69
CA GLY A 470 -9.74 21.43 18.70
C GLY A 470 -9.28 19.98 18.90
N LYS A 471 -10.23 19.11 19.24
CA LYS A 471 -10.03 17.68 19.52
C LYS A 471 -10.24 16.85 18.24
N VAL A 472 -9.36 15.90 17.95
CA VAL A 472 -9.57 14.83 16.95
C VAL A 472 -9.36 13.48 17.64
N GLN A 473 -10.09 12.46 17.21
CA GLN A 473 -10.07 11.13 17.81
C GLN A 473 -9.17 10.19 17.01
N ASN A 474 -8.36 9.38 17.70
CA ASN A 474 -7.83 8.15 17.11
C ASN A 474 -8.98 7.16 16.90
N LYS A 475 -8.94 6.42 15.79
CA LYS A 475 -9.72 5.19 15.58
C LYS A 475 -8.75 4.13 15.07
N SER A 476 -8.79 2.94 15.65
CA SER A 476 -7.83 1.85 15.42
C SER A 476 -8.06 1.13 14.09
N GLU A 477 -7.05 0.36 13.67
CA GLU A 477 -7.12 -0.51 12.49
C GLU A 477 -8.20 -1.61 12.63
N ASN A 478 -8.57 -2.17 11.47
CA ASN A 478 -9.03 -3.55 11.33
C ASN A 478 -8.24 -4.14 10.16
N MET A 479 -7.58 -5.28 10.36
CA MET A 479 -6.94 -6.02 9.26
C MET A 479 -7.83 -7.20 8.87
N ASP A 480 -8.10 -7.31 7.57
CA ASP A 480 -8.64 -8.51 6.96
C ASP A 480 -7.55 -9.12 6.07
N VAL A 481 -7.56 -10.45 5.94
CA VAL A 481 -6.53 -11.24 5.24
C VAL A 481 -7.22 -12.19 4.26
N ASP A 482 -6.89 -12.05 2.98
CA ASP A 482 -7.10 -12.99 1.86
C ASP A 482 -5.96 -12.77 0.85
#